data_AF-A0A9Q0Q197-F1
#
_entry.id   AF-A0A9Q0Q197-F1
#
_cell.length_a   1.000
_cell.length_b   1.000
_cell.length_c   1.000
_cell.angle_alpha   90.00
_cell.angle_beta   90.00
_cell.angle_gamma   90.00
#
_symmetry.space_group_name_H-M   'P 1'
#
loop_
_entity.id
_entity.type
_entity.pdbx_description
1 polymer ?
#
loop_
_entity_poly.entity_id
_entity_poly.type
_entity_poly.pdbx_seq_one_letter_code
_entity_poly.pdbx_strand_id
1 'polypeptide(L)'
;MAQLEIEVDKYRDFMLIDVEEEYLKLPYKTLAFFKAAFKLFEADYYVKADDDIYLRPDRLATLLAKERTHSLTYIGCMKKGPVITDPKMKWCEKSGHLIGNEYFLHAYGPIYVLSAEVVAFLAFARNNSLRMFSNEDVTIGSWMLAMNVYHEDNRAICDPRCTPTSIAVWDIPKCSGLCNPASRMKELHKIDMCSKSPTLPPDDR
;
A
#
# COMPACT_ATOMS: atom_id res chain seq x y z
N MET A 1 -22.55 -10.12 -9.36
CA MET A 1 -21.82 -10.82 -10.44
C MET A 1 -22.06 -10.18 -11.80
N ALA A 2 -23.27 -10.13 -12.34
CA ALA A 2 -23.52 -9.55 -13.68
C ALA A 2 -22.98 -8.11 -13.90
N GLN A 3 -23.13 -7.21 -12.93
CA GLN A 3 -22.57 -5.85 -13.04
C GLN A 3 -21.03 -5.82 -13.08
N LEU A 4 -20.39 -6.69 -12.29
CA LEU A 4 -18.93 -6.85 -12.28
C LEU A 4 -18.44 -7.43 -13.61
N GLU A 5 -19.12 -8.43 -14.15
CA GLU A 5 -18.76 -9.03 -15.46
C GLU A 5 -18.83 -8.00 -16.60
N ILE A 6 -19.86 -7.14 -16.59
CA ILE A 6 -19.98 -6.03 -17.54
C ILE A 6 -18.82 -5.04 -17.38
N GLU A 7 -18.45 -4.73 -16.13
CA GLU A 7 -17.36 -3.80 -15.83
C GLU A 7 -16.00 -4.35 -16.28
N VAL A 8 -15.74 -5.62 -15.98
CA VAL A 8 -14.54 -6.37 -16.38
C VAL A 8 -14.36 -6.34 -17.90
N ASP A 9 -15.41 -6.67 -18.65
CA ASP A 9 -15.35 -6.66 -20.13
C ASP A 9 -15.16 -5.25 -20.70
N LYS A 10 -15.79 -4.25 -20.07
CA LYS A 10 -15.76 -2.86 -20.53
C LYS A 10 -14.38 -2.22 -20.35
N TYR A 11 -13.78 -2.32 -19.17
CA TYR A 11 -12.58 -1.56 -18.83
C TYR A 11 -11.28 -2.37 -18.97
N ARG A 12 -11.35 -3.70 -18.89
CA ARG A 12 -10.21 -4.62 -19.07
C ARG A 12 -9.01 -4.30 -18.16
N ASP A 13 -9.30 -3.79 -16.98
CA ASP A 13 -8.34 -3.37 -15.95
C ASP A 13 -8.45 -4.21 -14.66
N PHE A 14 -9.29 -5.26 -14.68
CA PHE A 14 -9.44 -6.19 -13.56
C PHE A 14 -8.43 -7.34 -13.66
N MET A 15 -7.72 -7.59 -12.55
CA MET A 15 -7.01 -8.83 -12.31
C MET A 15 -7.82 -9.67 -11.31
N LEU A 16 -8.55 -10.67 -11.81
CA LEU A 16 -9.32 -11.60 -10.98
C LEU A 16 -8.40 -12.69 -10.41
N ILE A 17 -8.41 -12.85 -9.10
CA ILE A 17 -7.57 -13.81 -8.38
C ILE A 17 -8.48 -14.73 -7.58
N ASP A 18 -8.18 -16.03 -7.59
CA ASP A 18 -8.91 -17.05 -6.85
C ASP A 18 -8.56 -17.01 -5.35
N VAL A 19 -9.14 -16.06 -4.64
CA VAL A 19 -9.05 -15.88 -3.18
C VAL A 19 -10.41 -15.55 -2.60
N GLU A 20 -10.64 -16.00 -1.37
CA GLU A 20 -11.84 -15.63 -0.61
C GLU A 20 -11.77 -14.15 -0.19
N GLU A 21 -12.75 -13.36 -0.63
CA GLU A 21 -12.84 -11.93 -0.30
C GLU A 21 -13.43 -11.73 1.10
N GLU A 22 -12.55 -11.49 2.07
CA GLU A 22 -12.93 -11.14 3.43
C GLU A 22 -11.86 -10.23 4.05
N TYR A 23 -12.27 -9.30 4.91
CA TYR A 23 -11.36 -8.37 5.57
C TYR A 23 -10.22 -9.09 6.33
N LEU A 24 -10.53 -10.17 7.05
CA LEU A 24 -9.52 -10.95 7.79
C LEU A 24 -8.58 -11.76 6.87
N LYS A 25 -8.90 -11.85 5.57
CA LYS A 25 -8.13 -12.55 4.55
C LYS A 25 -7.28 -11.61 3.69
N LEU A 26 -7.30 -10.30 3.95
CA LEU A 26 -6.49 -9.31 3.24
C LEU A 26 -4.99 -9.67 3.13
N PRO A 27 -4.32 -10.23 4.17
CA PRO A 27 -2.93 -10.68 4.01
C PRO A 27 -2.74 -11.74 2.91
N TYR A 28 -3.69 -12.68 2.80
CA TYR A 28 -3.67 -13.72 1.77
C TYR A 28 -3.97 -13.16 0.38
N LYS A 29 -4.98 -12.28 0.28
CA LYS A 29 -5.29 -11.56 -0.96
C LYS A 29 -4.10 -10.75 -1.46
N THR A 30 -3.38 -10.09 -0.55
CA THR A 30 -2.20 -9.29 -0.87
C THR A 30 -1.04 -10.13 -1.35
N LEU A 31 -0.76 -11.27 -0.69
CA LEU A 31 0.24 -12.21 -1.19
C LEU A 31 -0.13 -12.70 -2.59
N ALA A 32 -1.38 -13.13 -2.79
CA ALA A 32 -1.85 -13.62 -4.07
C ALA A 32 -1.78 -12.55 -5.17
N PHE A 33 -2.09 -11.29 -4.83
CA PHE A 33 -1.90 -10.12 -5.69
C PHE A 33 -0.45 -9.99 -6.15
N PHE A 34 0.51 -9.98 -5.22
CA PHE A 34 1.93 -9.86 -5.57
C PHE A 34 2.42 -11.04 -6.40
N LYS A 35 1.99 -12.28 -6.10
CA LYS A 35 2.33 -13.45 -6.93
C LYS A 35 1.79 -13.33 -8.35
N ALA A 36 0.53 -12.90 -8.49
CA ALA A 36 -0.12 -12.76 -9.80
C ALA A 36 0.49 -11.60 -10.59
N ALA A 37 0.64 -10.43 -9.97
CA ALA A 37 1.22 -9.24 -10.60
C ALA A 37 2.64 -9.50 -11.09
N PHE A 38 3.48 -10.17 -10.29
CA PHE A 38 4.84 -10.53 -10.70
C PHE A 38 4.89 -11.46 -11.92
N LYS A 39 3.93 -12.38 -12.03
CA LYS A 39 3.84 -13.31 -13.16
C LYS A 39 3.34 -12.62 -14.44
N LEU A 40 2.49 -11.60 -14.29
CA LEU A 40 1.78 -10.97 -15.41
C LEU A 40 2.47 -9.71 -15.93
N PHE A 41 3.20 -9.00 -15.09
CA PHE A 41 3.77 -7.69 -15.40
C PHE A 41 5.25 -7.63 -15.02
N GLU A 42 6.07 -7.22 -15.98
CA GLU A 42 7.46 -6.83 -15.75
C GLU A 42 7.49 -5.37 -15.30
N ALA A 43 7.98 -5.11 -14.08
CA ALA A 43 8.03 -3.77 -13.51
C ALA A 43 9.16 -3.67 -12.47
N ASP A 44 9.77 -2.48 -12.35
CA ASP A 44 10.79 -2.20 -11.31
C ASP A 44 10.20 -2.11 -9.90
N TYR A 45 8.93 -1.73 -9.82
CA TYR A 45 8.19 -1.58 -8.56
C TYR A 45 6.75 -2.06 -8.71
N TYR A 46 6.22 -2.65 -7.64
CA TYR A 46 4.82 -3.00 -7.51
C TYR A 46 4.21 -2.21 -6.36
N VAL A 47 3.05 -1.61 -6.62
CA VAL A 47 2.38 -0.70 -5.69
C VAL A 47 1.07 -1.34 -5.27
N LYS A 48 0.83 -1.41 -3.96
CA LYS A 48 -0.50 -1.68 -3.41
C LYS A 48 -1.11 -0.37 -2.96
N ALA A 49 -2.34 -0.09 -3.36
CA ALA A 49 -3.11 1.07 -2.93
C ALA A 49 -4.55 0.64 -2.61
N ASP A 50 -5.15 1.24 -1.58
CA ASP A 50 -6.59 1.12 -1.30
C ASP A 50 -7.39 2.03 -2.23
N ASP A 51 -8.64 1.67 -2.48
CA ASP A 51 -9.56 2.40 -3.34
C ASP A 51 -10.19 3.64 -2.67
N ASP A 52 -9.84 3.92 -1.41
CA ASP A 52 -10.34 5.02 -0.61
C ASP A 52 -9.28 6.11 -0.32
N ILE A 53 -8.23 6.19 -1.14
CA ILE A 53 -7.18 7.23 -1.05
C ILE A 53 -7.20 8.16 -2.26
N TYR A 54 -6.73 9.40 -2.10
CA TYR A 54 -6.47 10.26 -3.26
C TYR A 54 -5.00 10.15 -3.67
N LEU A 55 -4.73 9.39 -4.73
CA LEU A 55 -3.39 9.18 -5.29
C LEU A 55 -3.09 10.20 -6.39
N ARG A 56 -1.83 10.67 -6.45
CA ARG A 56 -1.27 11.50 -7.51
C ARG A 56 -0.19 10.69 -8.25
N PRO A 57 -0.56 9.98 -9.34
CA PRO A 57 0.34 9.05 -10.03
C PRO A 57 1.59 9.72 -10.60
N ASP A 58 1.51 10.99 -11.00
CA ASP A 58 2.65 11.78 -11.50
C ASP A 58 3.74 11.94 -10.43
N ARG A 59 3.33 12.17 -9.18
CA ARG A 59 4.23 12.31 -8.04
C ARG A 59 4.81 10.98 -7.61
N LEU A 60 3.99 9.93 -7.64
CA LEU A 60 4.46 8.57 -7.39
C LEU A 60 5.52 8.17 -8.42
N ALA A 61 5.28 8.40 -9.71
CA ALA A 61 6.25 8.11 -10.77
C ALA A 61 7.57 8.86 -10.56
N THR A 62 7.52 10.14 -10.16
CA THR A 62 8.72 10.93 -9.84
C THR A 62 9.51 10.34 -8.67
N LEU A 63 8.82 9.87 -7.62
CA LEU A 63 9.46 9.20 -6.50
C LEU A 63 10.14 7.89 -6.93
N LEU A 64 9.48 7.11 -7.79
CA LEU A 64 10.00 5.82 -8.23
C LEU A 64 11.15 5.95 -9.23
N ALA A 65 11.20 7.03 -10.00
CA ALA A 65 12.30 7.36 -10.91
C ALA A 65 13.60 7.76 -10.19
N LYS A 66 13.55 8.04 -8.88
CA LYS A 66 14.74 8.37 -8.08
C LYS A 66 15.69 7.16 -8.01
N GLU A 67 16.97 7.40 -8.29
CA GLU A 67 18.02 6.39 -8.05
C GLU A 67 18.12 6.04 -6.56
N ARG A 68 18.23 4.73 -6.29
CA ARG A 68 18.36 4.18 -4.93
C ARG A 68 19.60 3.32 -4.86
N THR A 69 20.29 3.42 -3.73
CA THR A 69 21.47 2.59 -3.43
C THR A 69 21.09 1.17 -3.02
N HIS A 70 19.86 0.95 -2.55
CA HIS A 70 19.34 -0.34 -2.11
C HIS A 70 18.38 -0.90 -3.16
N SER A 71 18.67 -2.11 -3.67
CA SER A 71 17.79 -2.78 -4.63
C SER A 71 16.50 -3.30 -3.98
N LEU A 72 16.61 -3.83 -2.75
CA LEU A 72 15.48 -4.26 -1.92
C LEU A 72 14.91 -3.08 -1.14
N THR A 73 13.85 -2.47 -1.66
CA THR A 73 13.22 -1.29 -1.06
C THR A 73 11.74 -1.51 -0.75
N TYR A 74 11.34 -1.10 0.45
CA TYR A 74 9.96 -0.97 0.91
C TYR A 74 9.69 0.51 1.21
N ILE A 75 8.85 1.14 0.39
CA ILE A 75 8.56 2.58 0.48
C ILE A 75 7.14 2.77 0.99
N GLY A 76 6.97 3.67 1.95
CA GLY A 76 5.66 4.03 2.45
C GLY A 76 5.74 5.06 3.55
N CYS A 77 4.60 5.40 4.12
CA CYS A 77 4.56 6.18 5.34
C CYS A 77 4.76 5.26 6.53
N MET A 78 5.96 5.28 7.11
CA MET A 78 6.35 4.30 8.13
C MET A 78 5.78 4.67 9.50
N LYS A 79 5.36 3.67 10.27
CA LYS A 79 4.79 3.83 11.60
C LYS A 79 5.26 2.74 12.55
N LYS A 80 5.08 3.04 13.83
CA LYS A 80 5.04 2.08 14.93
C LYS A 80 3.77 2.32 15.75
N GLY A 81 3.40 1.34 16.56
CA GLY A 81 2.25 1.47 17.44
C GLY A 81 2.07 0.24 18.32
N PRO A 82 1.18 0.34 19.33
CA PRO A 82 0.93 -0.76 20.24
C PRO A 82 0.32 -1.96 19.50
N VAL A 83 0.71 -3.16 19.91
CA VAL A 83 0.05 -4.38 19.45
C VAL A 83 -1.36 -4.42 20.03
N ILE A 84 -2.36 -4.47 19.17
CA ILE A 84 -3.76 -4.48 19.58
C ILE A 84 -4.13 -5.90 19.99
N THR A 85 -4.36 -6.15 21.27
CA THR A 85 -4.69 -7.49 21.79
C THR A 85 -6.11 -7.61 22.35
N ASP A 86 -6.86 -6.49 22.41
CA ASP A 86 -8.26 -6.50 22.82
C ASP A 86 -9.15 -7.11 21.72
N PRO A 87 -9.82 -8.26 21.96
CA PRO A 87 -10.68 -8.93 20.98
C PRO A 87 -11.87 -8.09 20.49
N LYS A 88 -12.22 -7.01 21.19
CA LYS A 88 -13.30 -6.09 20.79
C LYS A 88 -12.86 -5.07 19.73
N MET A 89 -11.56 -4.91 19.53
CA MET A 89 -11.00 -3.97 18.57
C MET A 89 -10.94 -4.59 17.18
N LYS A 90 -11.28 -3.81 16.15
CA LYS A 90 -11.27 -4.22 14.73
C LYS A 90 -9.98 -4.91 14.30
N TRP A 91 -8.85 -4.46 14.83
CA TRP A 91 -7.50 -4.87 14.42
C TRP A 91 -6.80 -5.77 15.45
N CYS A 92 -7.58 -6.47 16.29
CA CYS A 92 -7.03 -7.39 17.29
C CYS A 92 -6.12 -8.44 16.64
N GLU A 93 -4.89 -8.53 17.13
CA GLU A 93 -3.88 -9.48 16.68
C GLU A 93 -3.90 -10.75 17.53
N LYS A 94 -4.44 -11.84 16.97
CA LYS A 94 -4.48 -13.15 17.61
C LYS A 94 -3.09 -13.69 17.98
N SER A 95 -2.08 -13.34 17.19
CA SER A 95 -0.68 -13.73 17.41
C SER A 95 0.12 -12.69 18.20
N GLY A 96 -0.54 -11.78 18.95
CA GLY A 96 0.13 -10.64 19.57
C GLY A 96 1.27 -11.01 20.53
N HIS A 97 1.14 -12.16 21.20
CA HIS A 97 2.17 -12.73 22.07
C HIS A 97 3.51 -13.03 21.37
N LEU A 98 3.54 -13.14 20.04
CA LEU A 98 4.76 -13.35 19.26
C LEU A 98 5.48 -12.05 18.89
N ILE A 99 4.78 -10.91 18.93
CA ILE A 99 5.31 -9.59 18.54
C ILE A 99 5.79 -8.83 19.78
N GLY A 100 5.07 -8.95 20.89
CA GLY A 100 5.29 -8.18 22.11
C GLY A 100 4.30 -7.02 22.22
N ASN A 101 4.73 -5.90 22.81
CA ASN A 101 3.84 -4.78 23.13
C ASN A 101 3.76 -3.72 22.00
N GLU A 102 4.73 -3.68 21.10
CA GLU A 102 4.81 -2.71 20.00
C GLU A 102 5.09 -3.43 18.68
N TYR A 103 4.41 -3.05 17.60
CA TYR A 103 4.74 -3.52 16.26
C TYR A 103 6.10 -2.97 15.80
N PHE A 104 6.83 -3.78 15.03
CA PHE A 104 8.02 -3.32 14.30
C PHE A 104 7.66 -2.18 13.32
N LEU A 105 8.68 -1.46 12.83
CA LEU A 105 8.46 -0.39 11.85
C LEU A 105 7.87 -0.99 10.56
N HIS A 106 6.72 -0.47 10.11
CA HIS A 106 6.05 -0.90 8.88
C HIS A 106 5.28 0.26 8.25
N ALA A 107 4.94 0.17 6.95
CA ALA A 107 4.15 1.22 6.32
C ALA A 107 2.67 1.14 6.73
N TYR A 108 1.96 2.26 6.69
CA TYR A 108 0.50 2.25 6.73
C TYR A 108 -0.07 1.46 5.54
N GLY A 109 -1.14 0.70 5.80
CA GLY A 109 -1.82 -0.13 4.79
C GLY A 109 -2.30 0.58 3.53
N PRO A 110 -2.80 1.84 3.53
CA PRO A 110 -3.54 2.31 2.35
C PRO A 110 -2.67 2.55 1.11
N ILE A 111 -1.35 2.72 1.24
CA ILE A 111 -0.45 2.58 0.10
C ILE A 111 0.97 2.27 0.54
N TYR A 112 1.63 1.40 -0.20
CA TYR A 112 3.07 1.17 -0.11
C TYR A 112 3.63 0.59 -1.41
N VAL A 113 4.94 0.65 -1.56
CA VAL A 113 5.66 0.21 -2.75
C VAL A 113 6.71 -0.83 -2.38
N LEU A 114 6.79 -1.90 -3.17
CA LEU A 114 7.82 -2.92 -3.08
C LEU A 114 8.63 -2.95 -4.38
N SER A 115 9.96 -2.97 -4.28
CA SER A 115 10.85 -3.22 -5.42
C SER A 115 10.61 -4.61 -6.03
N ALA A 116 10.86 -4.75 -7.33
CA ALA A 116 10.67 -6.00 -8.07
C ALA A 116 11.33 -7.22 -7.41
N GLU A 117 12.55 -7.08 -6.92
CA GLU A 117 13.30 -8.14 -6.24
C GLU A 117 12.59 -8.62 -4.95
N VAL A 118 12.02 -7.69 -4.18
CA VAL A 118 11.21 -8.03 -2.98
C VAL A 118 9.98 -8.83 -3.38
N VAL A 119 9.28 -8.39 -4.44
CA VAL A 119 8.09 -9.09 -4.93
C VAL A 119 8.45 -10.46 -5.50
N ALA A 120 9.62 -10.61 -6.14
CA ALA A 120 10.13 -11.90 -6.59
C ALA A 120 10.29 -12.88 -5.41
N PHE A 121 10.86 -12.44 -4.28
CA PHE A 121 10.94 -13.27 -3.08
C PHE A 121 9.56 -13.72 -2.58
N LEU A 122 8.57 -12.82 -2.57
CA LEU A 122 7.19 -13.16 -2.20
C LEU A 122 6.54 -14.14 -3.19
N ALA A 123 6.76 -13.94 -4.50
CA ALA A 123 6.23 -14.78 -5.56
C ALA A 123 6.75 -16.23 -5.46
N PHE A 124 8.05 -16.38 -5.23
CA PHE A 124 8.72 -17.68 -5.10
C PHE A 124 8.65 -18.29 -3.69
N ALA A 125 8.09 -17.57 -2.71
CA ALA A 125 7.93 -18.08 -1.36
C ALA A 125 7.08 -19.35 -1.35
N ARG A 126 7.61 -20.40 -0.71
CA ARG A 126 6.89 -21.66 -0.51
C ARG A 126 5.62 -21.42 0.29
N ASN A 127 4.59 -22.22 0.03
CA ASN A 127 3.37 -22.19 0.82
C ASN A 127 3.71 -22.36 2.31
N ASN A 128 3.08 -21.55 3.17
CA ASN A 128 3.28 -21.52 4.62
C ASN A 128 4.70 -21.15 5.09
N SER A 129 5.58 -20.61 4.24
CA SER A 129 6.89 -20.08 4.65
C SER A 129 6.83 -18.65 5.19
N LEU A 130 5.75 -17.92 4.87
CA LEU A 130 5.51 -16.56 5.30
C LEU A 130 4.51 -16.54 6.46
N ARG A 131 4.85 -15.82 7.55
CA ARG A 131 3.96 -15.64 8.70
C ARG A 131 2.81 -14.70 8.32
N MET A 132 1.58 -15.13 8.52
CA MET A 132 0.40 -14.28 8.37
C MET A 132 0.00 -13.74 9.75
N PHE A 133 -0.28 -12.44 9.81
CA PHE A 133 -0.88 -11.75 10.95
C PHE A 133 -2.32 -11.36 10.63
N SER A 134 -3.06 -10.88 11.63
CA SER A 134 -4.46 -10.48 11.46
C SER A 134 -4.59 -9.19 10.64
N ASN A 135 -3.58 -8.32 10.70
CA ASN A 135 -3.50 -7.10 9.90
C ASN A 135 -2.57 -7.28 8.70
N GLU A 136 -3.00 -6.80 7.54
CA GLU A 136 -2.27 -6.89 6.27
C GLU A 136 -0.98 -6.06 6.30
N ASP A 137 -1.05 -4.82 6.77
CA ASP A 137 0.11 -3.92 6.86
C ASP A 137 1.19 -4.43 7.83
N VAL A 138 0.78 -4.99 8.97
CA VAL A 138 1.67 -5.71 9.90
C VAL A 138 2.27 -6.95 9.23
N THR A 139 1.46 -7.71 8.48
CA THR A 139 1.95 -8.90 7.77
C THR A 139 3.07 -8.55 6.79
N ILE A 140 2.86 -7.55 5.94
CA ILE A 140 3.86 -7.09 4.98
C ILE A 140 5.12 -6.62 5.70
N GLY A 141 5.00 -5.76 6.71
CA GLY A 141 6.15 -5.29 7.47
C GLY A 141 6.97 -6.42 8.10
N SER A 142 6.32 -7.50 8.55
CA SER A 142 7.03 -8.66 9.12
C SER A 142 7.91 -9.35 8.09
N TRP A 143 7.45 -9.43 6.84
CA TRP A 143 8.21 -10.04 5.75
C TRP A 143 9.37 -9.13 5.35
N MET A 144 9.13 -7.81 5.29
CA MET A 144 10.18 -6.83 4.99
C MET A 144 11.29 -6.87 6.04
N LEU A 145 10.92 -7.02 7.31
CA LEU A 145 11.87 -7.23 8.40
C LEU A 145 12.66 -8.54 8.23
N ALA A 146 11.99 -9.65 7.94
CA ALA A 146 12.62 -10.96 7.77
C ALA A 146 13.56 -11.03 6.55
N MET A 147 13.23 -10.30 5.48
CA MET A 147 14.01 -10.26 4.24
C MET A 147 15.11 -9.18 4.23
N ASN A 148 15.33 -8.50 5.35
CA ASN A 148 16.32 -7.43 5.49
C ASN A 148 16.15 -6.31 4.43
N VAL A 149 14.89 -5.91 4.17
CA VAL A 149 14.53 -4.90 3.18
C VAL A 149 14.76 -3.50 3.74
N TYR A 150 15.26 -2.58 2.90
CA TYR A 150 15.43 -1.19 3.29
C TYR A 150 14.07 -0.47 3.40
N HIS A 151 13.80 0.15 4.55
CA HIS A 151 12.57 0.89 4.81
C HIS A 151 12.77 2.37 4.48
N GLU A 152 12.12 2.85 3.42
CA GLU A 152 12.10 4.27 3.05
C GLU A 152 10.84 4.93 3.60
N ASP A 153 10.99 5.73 4.66
CA ASP A 153 9.90 6.54 5.20
C ASP A 153 9.69 7.80 4.35
N ASN A 154 8.57 7.83 3.62
CA ASN A 154 8.20 8.95 2.79
C ASN A 154 6.83 9.51 3.20
N ARG A 155 6.86 10.66 3.88
CA ARG A 155 5.64 11.30 4.43
C ARG A 155 4.74 11.92 3.37
N ALA A 156 5.25 12.17 2.15
CA ALA A 156 4.39 12.64 1.06
C ALA A 156 3.36 11.58 0.65
N ILE A 157 3.58 10.32 0.98
CA ILE A 157 2.67 9.21 0.71
C ILE A 157 1.46 9.21 1.68
N CYS A 158 1.47 10.04 2.73
CA CYS A 158 0.43 10.03 3.77
C CYS A 158 0.00 11.42 4.22
N ASP A 159 0.04 12.39 3.30
CA ASP A 159 -0.28 13.77 3.62
C ASP A 159 -1.78 13.90 3.95
N PRO A 160 -2.18 14.66 5.00
CA PRO A 160 -3.59 14.85 5.34
C PRO A 160 -4.32 15.82 4.38
N ARG A 161 -3.58 16.45 3.48
CA ARG A 161 -4.08 17.43 2.50
C ARG A 161 -3.12 17.52 1.32
N CYS A 162 -3.59 17.95 0.16
CA CYS A 162 -2.67 18.15 -0.95
C CYS A 162 -1.65 19.25 -0.65
N THR A 163 -0.39 18.92 -0.88
CA THR A 163 0.76 19.82 -0.84
C THR A 163 1.44 19.78 -2.22
N PRO A 164 2.39 20.69 -2.51
CA PRO A 164 3.16 20.60 -3.76
C PRO A 164 3.82 19.22 -3.94
N THR A 165 4.19 18.56 -2.84
CA THR A 165 4.91 17.28 -2.85
C THR A 165 4.04 16.06 -2.56
N SER A 166 2.79 16.22 -2.07
CA SER A 166 1.96 15.09 -1.64
C SER A 166 1.77 14.09 -2.76
N ILE A 167 2.00 12.81 -2.49
CA ILE A 167 1.82 11.69 -3.41
C ILE A 167 0.46 11.04 -3.17
N ALA A 168 0.10 10.81 -1.92
CA ALA A 168 -1.21 10.30 -1.56
C ALA A 168 -1.78 11.06 -0.37
N VAL A 169 -3.10 11.22 -0.37
CA VAL A 169 -3.86 11.95 0.64
C VAL A 169 -4.94 11.06 1.24
N TRP A 170 -4.98 11.02 2.56
CA TRP A 170 -5.94 10.24 3.35
C TRP A 170 -6.17 10.84 4.74
N ASP A 171 -7.21 10.40 5.44
CA ASP A 171 -7.67 10.99 6.71
C ASP A 171 -7.34 10.13 7.94
N ILE A 172 -6.39 9.20 7.87
CA ILE A 172 -5.96 8.39 9.04
C ILE A 172 -5.47 9.31 10.18
N PRO A 173 -5.83 9.05 11.45
CA PRO A 173 -6.58 7.90 11.96
C PRO A 173 -8.10 8.11 12.05
N LYS A 174 -8.63 9.21 11.52
CA LYS A 174 -10.07 9.51 11.58
C LYS A 174 -10.91 8.51 10.78
N CYS A 175 -10.39 8.06 9.64
CA CYS A 175 -10.96 7.05 8.77
C CYS A 175 -9.90 6.01 8.35
N SER A 176 -10.29 4.90 7.70
CA SER A 176 -9.31 3.88 7.25
C SER A 176 -8.51 4.33 6.02
N GLY A 177 -9.11 5.17 5.16
CA GLY A 177 -8.45 6.01 4.15
C GLY A 177 -9.02 7.43 4.22
N LEU A 178 -9.66 7.90 3.15
CA LEU A 178 -10.46 9.14 3.15
C LEU A 178 -11.81 8.94 3.84
N CYS A 179 -12.28 9.96 4.53
CA CYS A 179 -13.65 10.00 5.01
C CYS A 179 -14.60 10.35 3.85
N ASN A 180 -15.62 9.51 3.60
CA ASN A 180 -16.55 9.63 2.48
C ASN A 180 -15.81 9.67 1.10
N PRO A 181 -15.06 8.62 0.74
CA PRO A 181 -14.11 8.65 -0.37
C PRO A 181 -14.76 9.04 -1.71
N ALA A 182 -15.96 8.55 -2.00
CA ALA A 182 -16.67 8.82 -3.25
C ALA A 182 -16.95 10.32 -3.52
N SER A 183 -17.18 11.11 -2.48
CA SER A 183 -17.32 12.58 -2.61
C SER A 183 -15.97 13.26 -2.45
N ARG A 184 -15.17 12.83 -1.47
CA ARG A 184 -13.93 13.48 -1.09
C ARG A 184 -12.87 13.45 -2.18
N MET A 185 -12.77 12.36 -2.94
CA MET A 185 -11.87 12.29 -4.11
C MET A 185 -12.20 13.35 -5.15
N LYS A 186 -13.50 13.56 -5.43
CA LYS A 186 -13.96 14.57 -6.41
C LYS A 186 -13.67 15.98 -5.92
N GLU A 187 -13.79 16.23 -4.62
CA GLU A 187 -13.43 17.51 -4.01
C GLU A 187 -11.93 17.78 -4.13
N LEU A 188 -11.09 16.81 -3.73
CA LEU A 188 -9.64 16.92 -3.83
C LEU A 188 -9.21 17.13 -5.29
N HIS A 189 -9.79 16.40 -6.24
CA HIS A 189 -9.46 16.56 -7.66
C HIS A 189 -9.77 17.96 -8.22
N LYS A 190 -10.75 18.67 -7.65
CA LYS A 190 -11.08 20.06 -8.04
C LYS A 190 -10.12 21.10 -7.47
N ILE A 191 -9.29 20.74 -6.49
CA ILE A 191 -8.29 21.65 -5.92
C ILE A 191 -7.08 21.68 -6.85
N ASP A 192 -6.76 22.86 -7.38
CA ASP A 192 -5.65 23.04 -8.32
C ASP A 192 -4.31 22.52 -7.77
N MET A 193 -4.08 22.64 -6.45
CA MET A 193 -2.90 22.07 -5.78
C MET A 193 -2.79 20.54 -5.97
N CYS A 194 -3.92 19.83 -6.00
CA CYS A 194 -3.96 18.37 -6.13
C CYS A 194 -3.82 17.89 -7.59
N SER A 195 -4.42 18.60 -8.54
CA SER A 195 -4.62 18.11 -9.91
C SER A 195 -3.92 18.90 -11.01
N LYS A 196 -3.51 20.14 -10.74
CA LYS A 196 -2.90 21.04 -11.74
C LYS A 196 -1.52 21.57 -11.35
N SER A 197 -1.01 21.25 -10.15
CA SER A 197 0.31 21.71 -9.74
C SER A 197 1.42 21.00 -10.56
N PRO A 198 2.48 21.71 -10.98
CA PRO A 198 3.56 21.12 -11.80
C PRO A 198 4.28 19.99 -11.10
N THR A 199 4.45 18.85 -11.79
CA THR A 199 5.06 17.61 -11.25
C THR A 199 6.50 17.79 -10.78
N LEU A 200 7.26 18.59 -11.51
CA LEU A 200 8.63 18.96 -11.19
C LEU A 200 8.67 20.41 -10.71
N PRO A 201 9.62 20.77 -9.81
CA PRO A 201 9.89 22.17 -9.54
C PRO A 201 10.25 22.90 -10.85
N PRO A 202 9.96 24.20 -10.97
CA PRO A 202 10.44 24.98 -12.10
C PRO A 202 11.97 24.89 -12.17
N ASP A 203 12.52 24.73 -13.38
CA ASP A 203 13.97 24.78 -13.59
C ASP A 203 14.50 26.12 -13.04
N ASP A 204 15.38 26.07 -12.06
CA ASP A 204 16.19 27.22 -11.66
C ASP A 204 17.12 27.52 -12.85
N ARG A 205 16.72 28.52 -13.68
CA ARG A 205 17.56 29.10 -14.73
C ARG A 205 18.54 30.11 -14.16
#